data_AF-A0A9D4V1F6-F1
#
_entry.id   AF-A0A9D4V1F6-F1
#
_cell.length_a   1.000
_cell.length_b   1.000
_cell.length_c   1.000
_cell.angle_alpha   90.00
_cell.angle_beta   90.00
_cell.angle_gamma   90.00
#
_symmetry.space_group_name_H-M   'P 1'
#
loop_
_entity.id
_entity.type
_entity.pdbx_description
1 polymer ?
#
loop_
_entity_poly.entity_id
_entity_poly.type
_entity_poly.pdbx_seq_one_letter_code
_entity_poly.pdbx_strand_id
1 'polypeptide(L)'
;MLTAIHCVAHCTNLATCDTSKKIAYAKKIDVLVNAIANYFSSTSNRRDALNDLQEEFDCETIKMQGIFEIRWLSRHACITKICKSLDALLVALENERKDLYHVLSTFECIYALHFLADILQKVTDLSLRFQKDYVDVTTIHGIVKSTIFCIKDEYLDEHELDLNAAQRGIGGYPIMPDYGATNGYMYDLRTP
;
A
#
# COMPACT_ATOMS: atom_id res chain seq x y z
N MET A 1 -30.30 -29.11 15.41
CA MET A 1 -29.83 -27.79 14.94
C MET A 1 -28.32 -27.87 14.82
N LEU A 2 -27.79 -28.19 13.64
CA LEU A 2 -26.35 -28.15 13.38
C LEU A 2 -25.99 -26.68 13.22
N THR A 3 -25.55 -26.03 14.29
CA THR A 3 -24.90 -24.72 14.19
C THR A 3 -23.65 -24.92 13.35
N ALA A 4 -23.66 -24.44 12.11
CA ALA A 4 -22.49 -24.48 11.25
C ALA A 4 -21.35 -23.73 11.96
N ILE A 5 -20.30 -24.46 12.36
CA ILE A 5 -19.07 -23.83 12.83
C ILE A 5 -18.39 -23.24 11.59
N HIS A 6 -18.44 -21.92 11.49
CA HIS A 6 -17.79 -21.22 10.38
C HIS A 6 -16.29 -21.10 10.65
N CYS A 7 -15.48 -21.40 9.62
CA CYS A 7 -14.04 -21.20 9.69
C CYS A 7 -13.74 -19.70 9.79
N VAL A 8 -13.13 -19.28 10.90
CA VAL A 8 -12.84 -17.87 11.14
C VAL A 8 -11.90 -17.26 10.09
N ALA A 9 -10.91 -18.03 9.59
CA ALA A 9 -10.06 -17.60 8.49
C ALA A 9 -10.86 -17.32 7.20
N HIS A 10 -11.84 -18.18 6.90
CA HIS A 10 -12.73 -18.00 5.76
C HIS A 10 -13.63 -16.77 5.94
N CYS A 11 -14.22 -16.59 7.13
CA CYS A 11 -15.02 -15.41 7.46
C CYS A 11 -14.22 -14.10 7.31
N THR A 12 -12.98 -14.06 7.78
CA THR A 12 -12.09 -12.91 7.62
C THR A 12 -11.79 -12.64 6.15
N ASN A 13 -11.53 -13.67 5.34
CA ASN A 13 -11.31 -13.50 3.91
C ASN A 13 -12.55 -12.96 3.20
N LEU A 14 -13.75 -13.48 3.52
CA LEU A 14 -15.02 -13.00 2.97
C LEU A 14 -15.27 -11.53 3.34
N ALA A 15 -15.17 -11.19 4.62
CA ALA A 15 -15.37 -9.82 5.10
C ALA A 15 -14.48 -8.82 4.35
N THR A 16 -13.23 -9.21 4.10
CA THR A 16 -12.27 -8.33 3.44
C THR A 16 -12.50 -8.25 1.93
N CYS A 17 -12.80 -9.39 1.28
CA CYS A 17 -13.18 -9.43 -0.13
C CYS A 17 -14.40 -8.53 -0.39
N ASP A 18 -15.44 -8.64 0.43
CA ASP A 18 -16.67 -7.86 0.28
C ASP A 18 -16.48 -6.38 0.61
N THR A 19 -15.59 -6.05 1.55
CA THR A 19 -15.23 -4.65 1.83
C THR A 19 -14.54 -4.03 0.62
N SER A 20 -13.61 -4.75 -0.01
CA SER A 20 -12.87 -4.20 -1.15
C SER A 20 -13.73 -3.92 -2.38
N LYS A 21 -14.77 -4.73 -2.62
CA LYS A 21 -15.74 -4.51 -3.70
C LYS A 21 -16.50 -3.19 -3.53
N LYS A 22 -16.63 -2.68 -2.30
CA LYS A 22 -17.30 -1.42 -1.99
C LYS A 22 -16.38 -0.20 -2.20
N ILE A 23 -15.07 -0.40 -2.25
CA ILE A 23 -14.08 0.68 -2.38
C ILE A 23 -13.64 0.76 -3.84
N ALA A 24 -14.25 1.66 -4.61
CA ALA A 24 -13.95 1.83 -6.03
C ALA A 24 -12.45 2.12 -6.29
N TYR A 25 -11.81 2.85 -5.37
CA TYR A 25 -10.40 3.17 -5.47
C TYR A 25 -9.48 1.95 -5.31
N ALA A 26 -9.82 1.00 -4.43
CA ALA A 26 -9.06 -0.25 -4.28
C ALA A 26 -9.01 -1.05 -5.58
N LYS A 27 -10.11 -1.03 -6.36
CA LYS A 27 -10.15 -1.65 -7.70
C LYS A 27 -9.21 -0.95 -8.69
N LYS A 28 -9.06 0.37 -8.62
CA LYS A 28 -8.10 1.11 -9.47
C LYS A 28 -6.66 0.70 -9.15
N ILE A 29 -6.34 0.59 -7.86
CA ILE A 29 -5.03 0.10 -7.41
C ILE A 29 -4.78 -1.33 -7.89
N ASP A 30 -5.78 -2.22 -7.79
CA ASP A 30 -5.63 -3.60 -8.28
C ASP A 30 -5.29 -3.65 -9.77
N VAL A 31 -5.97 -2.83 -10.58
CA VAL A 31 -5.72 -2.72 -12.03
C VAL A 31 -4.30 -2.22 -12.30
N LEU A 32 -3.85 -1.19 -11.58
CA LEU A 32 -2.49 -0.65 -11.70
C LEU A 32 -1.43 -1.69 -11.34
N VAL A 33 -1.56 -2.33 -10.18
CA VAL A 33 -0.63 -3.36 -9.69
C VAL A 33 -0.52 -4.50 -10.70
N ASN A 34 -1.66 -4.97 -11.22
CA ASN A 34 -1.69 -6.02 -12.23
C ASN A 34 -1.08 -5.58 -13.57
N ALA A 35 -1.30 -4.34 -14.00
CA ALA A 35 -0.71 -3.81 -15.22
C ALA A 35 0.82 -3.74 -15.13
N ILE A 36 1.36 -3.26 -14.00
CA ILE A 36 2.80 -3.23 -13.70
C ILE A 36 3.35 -4.67 -13.69
N ALA A 37 2.72 -5.58 -12.95
CA ALA A 37 3.16 -6.96 -12.86
C ALA A 37 3.14 -7.68 -14.22
N ASN A 38 2.11 -7.47 -15.04
CA ASN A 38 2.01 -8.05 -16.38
C ASN A 38 3.09 -7.51 -17.30
N TYR A 39 3.39 -6.22 -17.21
CA TYR A 39 4.43 -5.59 -18.02
C TYR A 39 5.81 -6.19 -17.69
N PHE A 40 6.20 -6.26 -16.42
CA PHE A 40 7.50 -6.84 -16.04
C PHE A 40 7.56 -8.36 -16.18
N SER A 41 6.45 -9.09 -16.02
CA SER A 41 6.46 -10.56 -16.19
C SER A 41 6.49 -11.03 -17.65
N SER A 42 6.19 -10.15 -18.61
CA SER A 42 6.04 -10.50 -20.02
C SER A 42 7.32 -10.98 -20.72
N THR A 43 8.49 -10.47 -20.34
CA THR A 43 9.78 -10.82 -20.96
C THR A 43 10.86 -10.98 -19.90
N SER A 44 11.93 -11.74 -20.19
CA SER A 44 13.12 -11.80 -19.33
C SER A 44 13.81 -10.46 -19.23
N ASN A 45 14.05 -9.80 -20.37
CA ASN A 45 14.81 -8.56 -20.44
C ASN A 45 14.20 -7.44 -19.56
N ARG A 46 12.86 -7.34 -19.49
CA ARG A 46 12.20 -6.37 -18.60
C ARG A 46 12.39 -6.68 -17.13
N ARG A 47 12.42 -7.97 -16.77
CA ARG A 47 12.70 -8.39 -15.39
C ARG A 47 14.14 -8.10 -15.02
N ASP A 48 15.06 -8.41 -15.93
CA ASP A 48 16.48 -8.21 -15.71
C ASP A 48 16.78 -6.70 -15.57
N ALA A 49 16.23 -5.86 -16.46
CA ALA A 49 16.33 -4.41 -16.34
C ALA A 49 15.75 -3.85 -15.02
N LEU A 50 14.63 -4.40 -14.54
CA LEU A 50 14.09 -4.01 -13.23
C LEU A 50 14.98 -4.47 -12.08
N ASN A 51 15.58 -5.66 -12.16
CA ASN A 51 16.49 -6.17 -11.14
C ASN A 51 17.76 -5.31 -11.07
N ASP A 52 18.31 -4.90 -12.21
CA ASP A 52 19.48 -4.03 -12.29
C ASP A 52 19.19 -2.68 -11.61
N LEU A 53 18.01 -2.09 -11.87
CA LEU A 53 17.57 -0.88 -11.19
C LEU A 53 17.35 -1.12 -9.69
N GLN A 54 16.74 -2.25 -9.29
CA GLN A 54 16.58 -2.57 -7.87
C GLN A 54 17.94 -2.66 -7.16
N GLU A 55 18.95 -3.23 -7.80
CA GLU A 55 20.32 -3.28 -7.26
C GLU A 55 20.94 -1.88 -7.18
N GLU A 56 20.76 -1.04 -8.21
CA GLU A 56 21.25 0.35 -8.21
C GLU A 56 20.64 1.20 -7.08
N PHE A 57 19.36 1.00 -6.79
CA PHE A 57 18.64 1.68 -5.72
C PHE A 57 18.78 1.01 -4.33
N ASP A 58 19.64 0.00 -4.18
CA ASP A 58 19.81 -0.80 -2.95
C ASP A 58 18.46 -1.33 -2.41
N CYS A 59 17.55 -1.65 -3.34
CA CYS A 59 16.26 -2.25 -3.07
C CYS A 59 16.36 -3.78 -3.06
N GLU A 60 15.52 -4.44 -2.27
CA GLU A 60 15.39 -5.90 -2.32
C GLU A 60 14.98 -6.33 -3.74
N THR A 61 15.74 -7.26 -4.35
CA THR A 61 15.42 -7.79 -5.69
C THR A 61 14.12 -8.57 -5.64
N ILE A 62 13.05 -7.93 -6.11
CA ILE A 62 11.69 -8.40 -5.93
C ILE A 62 11.05 -8.69 -7.27
N LYS A 63 10.68 -9.94 -7.49
CA LYS A 63 9.86 -10.34 -8.62
C LYS A 63 8.43 -9.81 -8.47
N MET A 64 8.02 -8.97 -9.44
CA MET A 64 6.66 -8.46 -9.57
C MET A 64 5.66 -9.59 -9.82
N GLN A 65 4.52 -9.51 -9.14
CA GLN A 65 3.44 -10.49 -9.21
C GLN A 65 2.10 -9.78 -9.21
N GLY A 66 1.14 -10.35 -9.93
CA GLY A 66 -0.24 -9.85 -9.96
C GLY A 66 -1.05 -10.31 -8.75
N ILE A 67 -2.07 -9.54 -8.44
CA ILE A 67 -3.05 -9.83 -7.39
C ILE A 67 -3.99 -10.93 -7.88
N PHE A 68 -4.18 -11.95 -7.04
CA PHE A 68 -5.19 -12.96 -7.26
C PHE A 68 -6.50 -12.52 -6.59
N GLU A 69 -7.52 -12.22 -7.39
CA GLU A 69 -8.80 -11.64 -6.91
C GLU A 69 -9.44 -12.38 -5.73
N ILE A 70 -9.30 -13.71 -5.68
CA ILE A 70 -9.92 -14.58 -4.67
C ILE A 70 -9.12 -14.60 -3.36
N ARG A 71 -7.84 -14.22 -3.39
CA ARG A 71 -6.90 -14.37 -2.26
C ARG A 71 -6.47 -13.01 -1.75
N TRP A 72 -7.11 -12.55 -0.69
CA TRP A 72 -6.78 -11.27 -0.06
C TRP A 72 -5.29 -11.13 0.30
N LEU A 73 -4.69 -12.19 0.82
CA LEU A 73 -3.26 -12.23 1.18
C LEU A 73 -2.33 -11.91 0.00
N SER A 74 -2.75 -12.22 -1.24
CA SER A 74 -1.96 -11.89 -2.42
C SER A 74 -1.89 -10.38 -2.66
N ARG A 75 -2.95 -9.63 -2.30
CA ARG A 75 -3.01 -8.18 -2.47
C ARG A 75 -1.97 -7.48 -1.61
N HIS A 76 -1.90 -7.85 -0.33
CA HIS A 76 -0.88 -7.34 0.58
C HIS A 76 0.54 -7.57 0.02
N ALA A 77 0.84 -8.80 -0.39
CA ALA A 77 2.14 -9.15 -0.92
C ALA A 77 2.48 -8.34 -2.18
N CYS A 78 1.56 -8.21 -3.14
CA CYS A 78 1.83 -7.50 -4.40
C CYS A 78 2.00 -5.98 -4.20
N ILE A 79 1.17 -5.37 -3.35
CA ILE A 79 1.27 -3.93 -3.06
C ILE A 79 2.56 -3.64 -2.31
N THR A 80 2.91 -4.44 -1.30
CA THR A 80 4.17 -4.26 -0.53
C THR A 80 5.40 -4.33 -1.44
N LYS A 81 5.38 -5.21 -2.45
CA LYS A 81 6.44 -5.31 -3.45
C LYS A 81 6.59 -4.05 -4.30
N ILE A 82 5.47 -3.43 -4.69
CA ILE A 82 5.52 -2.15 -5.39
C ILE A 82 6.08 -1.06 -4.48
N CYS A 83 5.61 -0.96 -3.24
CA CYS A 83 6.12 0.04 -2.29
C CYS A 83 7.63 -0.09 -2.04
N LYS A 84 8.14 -1.33 -1.92
CA LYS A 84 9.56 -1.61 -1.71
C LYS A 84 10.45 -1.35 -2.93
N SER A 85 9.86 -1.26 -4.13
CA SER A 85 10.59 -1.05 -5.38
C SER A 85 10.11 0.20 -6.10
N LEU A 86 9.51 1.15 -5.37
CA LEU A 86 8.83 2.29 -5.97
C LEU A 86 9.79 3.14 -6.83
N ASP A 87 10.97 3.45 -6.32
CA ASP A 87 11.96 4.28 -7.02
C ASP A 87 12.43 3.61 -8.32
N ALA A 88 12.83 2.34 -8.25
CA ALA A 88 13.21 1.54 -9.41
C ALA A 88 12.07 1.44 -10.44
N LEU A 89 10.82 1.27 -9.98
CA LEU A 89 9.65 1.20 -10.85
C LEU A 89 9.36 2.54 -11.54
N LEU A 90 9.51 3.67 -10.84
CA LEU A 90 9.29 4.99 -11.43
C LEU A 90 10.28 5.24 -12.58
N VAL A 91 11.57 4.97 -12.37
CA VAL A 91 12.61 5.11 -13.40
C VAL A 91 12.37 4.18 -14.59
N ALA A 92 12.04 2.91 -14.32
CA ALA A 92 11.76 1.94 -15.39
C ALA A 92 10.54 2.34 -16.24
N LEU A 93 9.47 2.81 -15.60
CA LEU A 93 8.21 3.12 -16.27
C LEU A 93 8.23 4.46 -17.00
N GLU A 94 9.01 5.44 -16.53
CA GLU A 94 9.12 6.76 -17.15
C GLU A 94 9.54 6.67 -18.63
N ASN A 95 10.44 5.74 -18.92
CA ASN A 95 11.00 5.54 -20.26
C ASN A 95 10.12 4.68 -21.18
N GLU A 96 9.48 3.63 -20.65
CA GLU A 96 8.81 2.61 -21.48
C GLU A 96 7.28 2.62 -21.40
N ARG A 97 6.70 3.08 -20.28
CA ARG A 97 5.26 2.99 -19.97
C ARG A 97 4.76 4.24 -19.25
N LYS A 98 4.83 5.37 -19.96
CA LYS A 98 4.38 6.69 -19.48
C LYS A 98 2.95 6.68 -18.92
N ASP A 99 2.06 5.87 -19.50
CA ASP A 99 0.70 5.69 -19.02
C ASP A 99 0.64 5.17 -17.57
N LEU A 100 1.48 4.20 -17.21
CA LEU A 100 1.57 3.66 -15.85
C LEU A 100 2.34 4.61 -14.93
N TYR A 101 3.42 5.21 -15.45
CA TYR A 101 4.23 6.17 -14.71
C TYR A 101 3.40 7.37 -14.24
N HIS A 102 2.59 7.97 -15.11
CA HIS A 102 1.78 9.14 -14.75
C HIS A 102 0.77 8.85 -13.65
N VAL A 103 0.26 7.62 -13.56
CA VAL A 103 -0.64 7.22 -12.47
C VAL A 103 0.15 6.93 -11.21
N LEU A 104 1.21 6.12 -11.30
CA LEU A 104 2.02 5.68 -10.17
C LEU A 104 2.75 6.84 -9.47
N SER A 105 3.20 7.84 -10.22
CA SER A 105 3.92 9.02 -9.70
C SER A 105 3.01 10.03 -9.00
N THR A 106 1.68 9.88 -9.07
CA THR A 106 0.78 10.78 -8.35
C THR A 106 0.88 10.57 -6.84
N PHE A 107 0.87 11.68 -6.09
CA PHE A 107 0.82 11.63 -4.63
C PHE A 107 -0.35 10.78 -4.12
N GLU A 108 -1.54 10.92 -4.73
CA GLU A 108 -2.73 10.15 -4.38
C GLU A 108 -2.47 8.64 -4.48
N CYS A 109 -1.83 8.19 -5.57
CA CYS A 109 -1.56 6.77 -5.77
C CYS A 109 -0.48 6.24 -4.82
N ILE A 110 0.62 6.98 -4.63
CA ILE A 110 1.70 6.58 -3.71
C ILE A 110 1.16 6.49 -2.29
N TYR A 111 0.45 7.53 -1.83
CA TYR A 111 -0.18 7.55 -0.52
C TYR A 111 -1.13 6.36 -0.35
N ALA A 112 -1.99 6.10 -1.33
CA ALA A 112 -2.93 5.00 -1.26
C ALA A 112 -2.25 3.62 -1.27
N LEU A 113 -1.15 3.44 -2.01
CA LEU A 113 -0.38 2.18 -2.00
C LEU A 113 0.20 1.90 -0.62
N HIS A 114 0.87 2.89 -0.01
CA HIS A 114 1.43 2.75 1.34
C HIS A 114 0.34 2.56 2.40
N PHE A 115 -0.70 3.39 2.38
CA PHE A 115 -1.84 3.26 3.29
C PHE A 115 -2.50 1.88 3.18
N LEU A 116 -2.75 1.41 1.96
CA LEU A 116 -3.30 0.08 1.75
C LEU A 116 -2.33 -1.00 2.24
N ALA A 117 -1.02 -0.88 1.99
CA ALA A 117 -0.02 -1.85 2.43
C ALA A 117 -0.09 -2.07 3.96
N ASP A 118 -0.19 -0.98 4.73
CA ASP A 118 -0.23 -1.06 6.18
C ASP A 118 -1.54 -1.67 6.71
N ILE A 119 -2.69 -1.21 6.21
CA ILE A 119 -3.99 -1.80 6.57
C ILE A 119 -4.03 -3.29 6.21
N LEU A 120 -3.51 -3.62 5.03
CA LEU A 120 -3.41 -4.98 4.52
C LEU A 120 -2.50 -5.86 5.38
N GLN A 121 -1.43 -5.31 5.96
CA GLN A 121 -0.56 -6.02 6.89
C GLN A 121 -1.35 -6.46 8.11
N LYS A 122 -2.10 -5.56 8.76
CA LYS A 122 -2.90 -5.90 9.95
C LYS A 122 -3.92 -7.00 9.67
N VAL A 123 -4.59 -6.92 8.52
CA VAL A 123 -5.56 -7.94 8.10
C VAL A 123 -4.87 -9.27 7.74
N THR A 124 -3.69 -9.21 7.13
CA THR A 124 -2.87 -10.37 6.81
C THR A 124 -2.43 -11.09 8.08
N ASP A 125 -1.93 -10.37 9.07
CA ASP A 125 -1.54 -10.93 10.37
C ASP A 125 -2.71 -11.61 11.07
N LEU A 126 -3.88 -10.98 11.05
CA LEU A 126 -5.12 -11.56 11.58
C LEU A 126 -5.47 -12.86 10.85
N SER A 127 -5.42 -12.85 9.51
CA SER A 127 -5.72 -14.02 8.69
C SER A 127 -4.74 -15.17 8.96
N LEU A 128 -3.44 -14.88 9.06
CA LEU A 128 -2.41 -15.87 9.36
C LEU A 128 -2.57 -16.47 10.76
N ARG A 129 -2.95 -15.67 11.76
CA ARG A 129 -3.28 -16.18 13.11
C ARG A 129 -4.44 -17.17 13.07
N PHE A 130 -5.43 -16.93 12.23
CA PHE A 130 -6.60 -17.78 12.06
C PHE A 130 -6.37 -19.01 11.17
N GLN A 131 -5.28 -19.05 10.41
CA GLN A 131 -4.90 -20.18 9.56
C GLN A 131 -3.97 -21.18 10.27
N LYS A 132 -3.63 -20.95 11.54
CA LYS A 132 -2.85 -21.90 12.34
C LYS A 132 -3.63 -23.21 12.54
N ASP A 133 -2.90 -24.32 12.66
CA ASP A 133 -3.48 -25.66 12.91
C ASP A 133 -4.39 -25.69 14.16
N TYR A 134 -4.06 -24.87 15.16
CA TYR A 134 -4.82 -24.70 16.38
C TYR A 134 -5.13 -23.22 16.63
N VAL A 135 -6.42 -22.91 16.79
CA VAL A 135 -6.92 -21.59 17.15
C VAL A 135 -7.78 -21.73 18.40
N ASP A 136 -7.41 -21.00 19.46
CA ASP A 136 -8.23 -20.93 20.67
C ASP A 136 -9.47 -20.06 20.42
N VAL A 137 -10.63 -20.72 20.33
CA VAL A 137 -11.92 -20.09 20.04
C VAL A 137 -12.28 -19.02 21.07
N THR A 138 -11.84 -19.16 22.33
CA THR A 138 -12.12 -18.19 23.39
C THR A 138 -11.42 -16.85 23.14
N THR A 139 -10.31 -16.86 22.40
CA THR A 139 -9.49 -15.68 22.11
C THR A 139 -9.91 -14.95 20.84
N ILE A 140 -10.66 -15.58 19.95
CA ILE A 140 -11.01 -15.04 18.62
C ILE A 140 -11.61 -13.64 18.75
N HIS A 141 -12.60 -13.46 19.63
CA HIS A 141 -13.26 -12.18 19.82
C HIS A 141 -12.30 -11.09 20.31
N GLY A 142 -11.40 -11.43 21.23
CA GLY A 142 -10.39 -10.52 21.74
C GLY A 142 -9.39 -10.09 20.66
N ILE A 143 -8.92 -11.04 19.85
CA ILE A 143 -8.00 -10.78 18.74
C ILE A 143 -8.66 -9.87 17.70
N VAL A 144 -9.89 -10.18 17.28
CA VAL A 144 -10.62 -9.33 16.31
C VAL A 144 -10.82 -7.92 16.84
N LYS A 145 -11.28 -7.78 18.10
CA LYS A 145 -11.45 -6.47 18.72
C LYS A 145 -10.15 -5.69 18.82
N SER A 146 -9.06 -6.34 19.18
CA SER A 146 -7.73 -5.73 19.24
C SER A 146 -7.28 -5.25 17.86
N THR A 147 -7.45 -6.05 16.80
CA THR A 147 -7.11 -5.62 15.43
C THR A 147 -7.97 -4.44 14.98
N ILE A 148 -9.28 -4.45 15.27
CA ILE A 148 -10.16 -3.31 14.96
C ILE A 148 -9.71 -2.06 15.73
N PHE A 149 -9.35 -2.21 17.00
CA PHE A 149 -8.85 -1.11 17.82
C PHE A 149 -7.57 -0.52 17.22
N CYS A 150 -6.57 -1.34 16.88
CA CYS A 150 -5.33 -0.85 16.27
C CYS A 150 -5.58 -0.11 14.95
N ILE A 151 -6.44 -0.63 14.07
CA ILE A 151 -6.76 0.05 12.81
C ILE A 151 -7.46 1.39 13.06
N LYS A 152 -8.34 1.45 14.07
CA LYS A 152 -9.01 2.70 14.42
C LYS A 152 -8.03 3.71 15.00
N ASP A 153 -7.25 3.32 15.99
CA ASP A 153 -6.27 4.15 16.68
C ASP A 153 -5.23 4.73 15.70
N GLU A 154 -4.72 3.90 14.78
CA GLU A 154 -3.67 4.31 13.83
C GLU A 154 -4.17 5.17 12.66
N TYR A 155 -5.44 5.04 12.24
CA TYR A 155 -5.92 5.60 10.96
C TYR A 155 -7.24 6.37 11.01
N LEU A 156 -8.00 6.28 12.11
CA LEU A 156 -9.33 6.88 12.24
C LEU A 156 -9.49 7.74 13.49
N ASP A 157 -8.78 7.43 14.57
CA ASP A 157 -8.72 8.32 15.72
C ASP A 157 -7.89 9.54 15.34
N GLU A 158 -8.50 10.70 15.50
CA GLU A 158 -7.83 11.99 15.49
C GLU A 158 -6.93 12.07 16.73
N HIS A 159 -5.82 11.33 16.74
CA HIS A 159 -4.62 12.01 17.19
C HIS A 159 -4.51 13.22 16.28
N GLU A 160 -4.45 14.43 16.84
CA GLU A 160 -4.03 15.61 16.09
C GLU A 160 -2.69 15.27 15.44
N LEU A 161 -2.72 14.68 14.25
CA LEU A 161 -1.61 14.67 13.32
C LEU A 161 -1.54 16.11 12.88
N ASP A 162 -0.88 16.90 13.73
CA ASP A 162 -0.52 18.26 13.45
C ASP A 162 0.52 18.18 12.32
N LEU A 163 0.04 18.04 11.07
CA LEU A 163 0.79 18.22 9.82
C LEU A 163 1.44 19.63 9.74
N ASN A 164 1.13 20.44 10.73
CA ASN A 164 1.38 21.84 10.98
C ASN A 164 2.15 22.06 12.32
N ALA A 165 2.66 20.99 12.97
CA ALA A 165 3.63 21.10 14.06
C ALA A 165 5.00 21.62 13.58
N ALA A 166 5.10 21.94 12.29
CA ALA A 166 6.04 22.90 11.78
C ALA A 166 5.82 24.25 12.51
N GLN A 167 6.84 24.65 13.29
CA GLN A 167 6.90 25.82 14.20
C GLN A 167 5.74 26.82 14.06
N ARG A 168 4.95 27.04 15.11
CA ARG A 168 3.93 28.09 15.10
C ARG A 168 4.59 29.46 15.31
N GLY A 169 4.33 30.40 14.42
CA GLY A 169 4.85 31.77 14.51
C GLY A 169 4.18 32.62 15.60
N ILE A 170 4.68 33.84 15.83
CA ILE A 170 4.14 34.82 16.79
C ILE A 170 2.74 35.26 16.34
N GLY A 171 1.72 34.45 16.68
CA GLY A 171 0.36 34.59 16.15
C GLY A 171 -0.44 33.29 16.13
N GLY A 172 0.20 32.13 16.37
CA GLY A 172 -0.49 30.85 16.58
C GLY A 172 -0.81 30.06 15.31
N TYR A 173 -0.39 30.53 14.12
CA TYR A 173 -0.52 29.77 12.88
C TYR A 173 0.73 28.91 12.57
N PRO A 174 0.57 27.74 11.94
CA PRO A 174 1.65 26.84 11.49
C PRO A 174 2.56 27.48 10.42
N ILE A 175 3.88 27.34 10.55
CA ILE A 175 4.84 27.78 9.50
C ILE A 175 5.15 26.57 8.61
N MET A 176 4.64 26.57 7.37
CA MET A 176 5.18 25.72 6.30
C MET A 176 6.40 26.44 5.71
N PRO A 177 7.66 25.98 5.89
CA PRO A 177 8.77 26.58 5.19
C PRO A 177 8.76 26.00 3.78
N ASP A 178 7.91 26.61 2.95
CA ASP A 178 7.76 26.31 1.54
C ASP A 178 9.12 26.12 0.88
N TYR A 179 9.20 25.06 0.07
CA TYR A 179 9.77 25.17 -1.26
C TYR A 179 8.79 25.96 -2.16
N GLY A 180 8.87 27.28 -2.16
CA GLY A 180 10.10 28.00 -1.88
C GLY A 180 9.88 29.49 -1.84
N ALA A 181 10.82 30.18 -1.19
CA ALA A 181 11.18 31.51 -1.63
C ALA A 181 11.39 31.50 -3.15
N THR A 182 10.90 32.53 -3.83
CA THR A 182 10.81 32.66 -5.29
C THR A 182 12.14 32.57 -6.05
N ASN A 183 13.28 32.39 -5.35
CA ASN A 183 14.63 32.30 -5.90
C ASN A 183 15.42 31.10 -5.30
N GLY A 184 14.75 30.03 -4.89
CA GLY A 184 15.37 28.83 -4.33
C GLY A 184 15.55 27.70 -5.35
N TYR A 185 16.34 26.67 -5.01
CA TYR A 185 16.66 25.52 -5.88
C TYR A 185 15.44 24.82 -6.53
N MET A 186 14.25 24.85 -5.90
CA MET A 186 13.01 24.31 -6.50
C MET A 186 12.28 25.26 -7.47
N TYR A 187 12.66 26.54 -7.53
CA TYR A 187 12.14 27.51 -8.49
C TYR A 187 12.80 27.32 -9.87
N ASP A 188 14.11 27.08 -9.91
CA ASP A 188 14.86 26.86 -11.16
C ASP A 188 14.43 25.57 -11.90
N LEU A 189 13.80 24.63 -11.18
CA LEU A 189 13.20 23.41 -11.72
C LEU A 189 11.79 23.62 -12.32
N ARG A 190 11.21 24.84 -12.25
CA ARG A 190 9.84 25.17 -12.69
C ARG A 190 9.76 26.00 -13.97
N THR A 191 10.86 26.50 -14.50
CA THR A 191 10.89 27.23 -15.79
C THR A 191 11.48 26.33 -16.89
N PRO A 192 10.83 26.21 -18.07
CA PRO A 192 11.35 25.44 -19.20
C PRO A 192 12.62 26.05 -19.81
#